data_AF-A0A449BIW7-F1
#
_entry.id   AF-A0A449BIW7-F1
#
_cell.length_a   1.000
_cell.length_b   1.000
_cell.length_c   1.000
_cell.angle_alpha   90.00
_cell.angle_beta   90.00
_cell.angle_gamma   90.00
#
_symmetry.space_group_name_H-M   'P 1'
#
loop_
_entity.id
_entity.type
_entity.pdbx_description
1 polymer ?
#
loop_
_entity_poly.entity_id
_entity_poly.type
_entity_poly.pdbx_seq_one_letter_code
_entity_poly.pdbx_strand_id
1 'polypeptide(L)'
;MSQFYLHFFKEKSRTIDMEQVIEHFESEEGFEVEMDDKAVRFLYSHPRLGYVCAFYITRKSQVPNIQRVSPKYLEVNFHLELPILSPNYFVKHVIQLVKKVCDKFDLFVLSEMFNDVLEFNADRIFRVYQMVKKAYLEKYPEEQDKYYFFREEKLNSVLRYMDEMVSLQAYYDDLDTIVPKYHFIKDEEDNPYLAVEWKENSLTVFPPYVDYLLYRQADDMVKVIDYNEFLKKTEKLLLDVPGFLQGTKVVSKKANKKLNKIARKGKFTPVAKSFSRYHLHQVLDA
;
A
#
# COMPACT_ATOMS: atom_id res chain seq x y z
N MET A 1 -19.55 -6.61 9.23
CA MET A 1 -18.47 -5.76 9.77
C MET A 1 -17.46 -5.57 8.65
N SER A 2 -17.33 -4.36 8.13
CA SER A 2 -16.37 -4.01 7.06
C SER A 2 -15.02 -3.52 7.61
N GLN A 3 -14.90 -3.47 8.94
CA GLN A 3 -13.74 -2.97 9.68
C GLN A 3 -13.16 -4.06 10.57
N PHE A 4 -11.84 -4.09 10.65
CA PHE A 4 -11.07 -4.84 11.62
C PHE A 4 -10.80 -3.94 12.83
N TYR A 5 -11.17 -4.42 14.02
CA TYR A 5 -11.00 -3.67 15.26
C TYR A 5 -9.83 -4.21 16.08
N LEU A 6 -9.07 -3.28 16.64
CA LEU A 6 -8.06 -3.56 17.65
C LEU A 6 -8.23 -2.60 18.81
N HIS A 7 -8.63 -3.12 19.97
CA HIS A 7 -8.89 -2.35 21.17
C HIS A 7 -7.66 -2.32 22.07
N PHE A 8 -7.41 -1.17 22.69
CA PHE A 8 -6.26 -0.96 23.56
C PHE A 8 -6.63 -1.00 25.04
N PHE A 9 -5.74 -1.61 25.82
CA PHE A 9 -5.89 -1.84 27.25
C PHE A 9 -4.60 -1.45 27.97
N LYS A 10 -4.71 -1.15 29.26
CA LYS A 10 -3.56 -0.91 30.12
C LYS A 10 -3.64 -1.80 31.37
N GLU A 11 -2.48 -2.26 31.85
CA GLU A 11 -2.42 -3.04 33.08
C GLU A 11 -2.76 -2.15 34.28
N LYS A 12 -3.75 -2.54 35.08
CA LYS A 12 -4.13 -1.91 36.37
C LYS A 12 -4.52 -0.42 36.32
N SER A 13 -4.63 0.21 35.15
CA SER A 13 -5.05 1.61 34.99
C SER A 13 -5.96 1.80 33.78
N ARG A 14 -6.87 2.78 33.85
CA ARG A 14 -7.69 3.25 32.72
C ARG A 14 -7.20 4.58 32.14
N THR A 15 -6.17 5.16 32.74
CA THR A 15 -5.72 6.51 32.40
C THR A 15 -4.71 6.46 31.25
N ILE A 16 -4.99 7.22 30.21
CA ILE A 16 -4.05 7.58 29.16
C ILE A 16 -3.98 9.11 29.10
N ASP A 17 -2.77 9.64 28.91
CA ASP A 17 -2.57 11.08 28.79
C ASP A 17 -3.01 11.53 27.39
N MET A 18 -4.17 12.20 27.34
CA MET A 18 -4.78 12.64 26.08
C MET A 18 -3.93 13.65 25.33
N GLU A 19 -3.23 14.54 26.04
CA GLU A 19 -2.38 15.56 25.42
C GLU A 19 -1.20 14.88 24.73
N GLN A 20 -0.55 13.92 25.39
CA GLN A 20 0.55 13.15 24.80
C GLN A 20 0.11 12.27 23.63
N VAL A 21 -1.11 11.75 23.65
CA VAL A 21 -1.66 10.97 22.53
C VAL A 21 -1.90 11.88 21.32
N ILE A 22 -2.53 13.04 21.53
CA ILE A 22 -2.77 14.00 20.45
C ILE A 22 -1.44 14.46 19.85
N GLU A 23 -0.48 14.90 20.68
CA GLU A 23 0.85 15.32 20.22
C GLU A 23 1.56 14.20 19.43
N HIS A 24 1.41 12.95 19.85
CA HIS A 24 1.99 11.81 19.12
C HIS A 24 1.45 11.72 17.69
N PHE A 25 0.13 11.76 17.51
CA PHE A 25 -0.49 11.61 16.19
C PHE A 25 -0.29 12.85 15.33
N GLU A 26 -0.33 14.07 15.89
CA GLU A 26 -0.06 15.31 15.14
C GLU A 26 1.38 15.37 14.59
N SER A 27 2.33 14.70 15.25
CA SER A 27 3.73 14.65 14.79
C SER A 27 3.99 13.70 13.62
N GLU A 28 3.07 12.78 13.33
CA GLU A 28 3.24 11.75 12.30
C GLU A 28 2.58 12.19 10.97
N GLU A 29 3.27 12.02 9.84
CA GLU A 29 2.75 12.42 8.51
C GLU A 29 1.48 11.63 8.17
N GLY A 30 0.45 12.32 7.65
CA GLY A 30 -0.77 11.68 7.17
C GLY A 30 -1.88 11.54 8.21
N PHE A 31 -1.68 12.02 9.44
CA PHE A 31 -2.74 12.10 10.44
C PHE A 31 -3.45 13.45 10.44
N GLU A 32 -4.77 13.40 10.62
CA GLU A 32 -5.63 14.54 10.95
C GLU A 32 -6.37 14.23 12.25
N VAL A 33 -6.39 15.19 13.18
CA VAL A 33 -7.04 15.05 14.48
C VAL A 33 -8.35 15.82 14.49
N GLU A 34 -9.45 15.12 14.72
CA GLU A 34 -10.77 15.71 14.92
C GLU A 34 -11.26 15.43 16.33
N MET A 35 -11.89 16.41 16.97
CA MET A 35 -12.46 16.26 18.30
C MET A 35 -13.89 16.79 18.33
N ASP A 36 -14.81 15.98 18.85
CA ASP A 36 -16.17 16.40 19.17
C ASP A 36 -16.61 15.96 20.57
N ASP A 37 -17.86 16.24 20.92
CA ASP A 37 -18.44 15.86 22.21
C ASP A 37 -18.55 14.34 22.42
N LYS A 38 -18.24 13.49 21.45
CA LYS A 38 -18.40 12.03 21.55
C LYS A 38 -17.07 11.30 21.53
N ALA A 39 -16.13 11.76 20.71
CA ALA A 39 -14.86 11.09 20.49
C ALA A 39 -13.76 12.05 20.01
N VAL A 40 -12.53 11.63 20.26
CA VAL A 40 -11.35 12.12 19.53
C VAL A 40 -11.04 11.10 18.43
N ARG A 41 -10.86 11.57 17.20
CA ARG A 41 -10.58 10.77 16.00
C ARG A 41 -9.22 11.15 15.46
N PHE A 42 -8.39 10.15 15.21
CA PHE A 42 -7.09 10.28 14.56
C PHE A 42 -7.22 9.62 13.20
N LEU A 43 -7.56 10.41 12.19
CA LEU A 43 -7.81 9.95 10.83
C LEU A 43 -6.48 9.83 10.10
N TYR A 44 -6.10 8.62 9.70
CA TYR A 44 -4.89 8.37 8.93
C TYR A 44 -5.21 8.23 7.44
N SER A 45 -4.49 8.97 6.62
CA SER A 45 -4.41 8.76 5.17
C SER A 45 -2.96 8.58 4.77
N HIS A 46 -2.63 7.41 4.22
CA HIS A 46 -1.27 7.10 3.81
C HIS A 46 -0.76 8.15 2.80
N PRO A 47 0.31 8.91 3.08
CA PRO A 47 0.68 10.12 2.32
C PRO A 47 0.93 9.90 0.82
N ARG A 48 1.31 8.67 0.44
CA ARG A 48 1.62 8.28 -0.95
C ARG A 48 0.57 7.37 -1.59
N LEU A 49 -0.06 6.49 -0.81
CA LEU A 49 -0.97 5.47 -1.32
C LEU A 49 -2.46 5.84 -1.13
N GLY A 50 -2.77 6.76 -0.22
CA GLY A 50 -4.13 7.22 0.06
C GLY A 50 -5.04 6.16 0.69
N TYR A 51 -4.51 5.03 1.17
CA TYR A 51 -5.27 4.10 2.01
C TYR A 51 -5.51 4.72 3.38
N VAL A 52 -6.65 4.42 3.97
CA VAL A 52 -7.11 5.07 5.21
C VAL A 52 -7.35 4.08 6.34
N CYS A 53 -7.12 4.53 7.56
CA CYS A 53 -7.60 3.90 8.79
C CYS A 53 -7.83 4.99 9.83
N ALA A 54 -8.42 4.65 10.98
CA ALA A 54 -8.64 5.65 12.02
C ALA A 54 -8.45 5.06 13.40
N PHE A 55 -7.87 5.84 14.31
CA PHE A 55 -7.87 5.52 15.73
C PHE A 55 -8.90 6.41 16.44
N TYR A 56 -9.52 5.89 17.49
CA TYR A 56 -10.61 6.55 18.19
C TYR A 56 -10.44 6.44 19.68
N ILE A 57 -10.57 7.56 20.38
CA ILE A 57 -10.80 7.58 21.82
C ILE A 57 -12.23 8.00 22.06
N THR A 58 -13.01 7.12 22.67
CA THR A 58 -14.46 7.31 22.87
C THR A 58 -14.83 7.44 24.34
N ARG A 59 -15.99 8.03 24.63
CA ARG A 59 -16.50 8.13 26.01
C ARG A 59 -16.98 6.80 26.60
N LYS A 60 -17.30 5.80 25.76
CA LYS A 60 -17.87 4.53 26.17
C LYS A 60 -17.19 3.38 25.44
N SER A 61 -16.92 2.32 26.19
CA SER A 61 -16.42 1.04 25.68
C SER A 61 -17.11 0.60 24.40
N GLN A 62 -16.33 0.22 23.41
CA GLN A 62 -16.80 -0.45 22.19
C GLN A 62 -16.47 -1.94 22.19
N VAL A 63 -15.81 -2.45 23.23
CA VAL A 63 -15.39 -3.85 23.33
C VAL A 63 -16.59 -4.75 23.59
N PRO A 64 -16.93 -5.69 22.69
CA PRO A 64 -18.00 -6.64 22.93
C PRO A 64 -17.63 -7.61 24.06
N ASN A 65 -18.57 -7.92 24.96
CA ASN A 65 -18.40 -8.90 26.03
C ASN A 65 -17.15 -8.68 26.90
N ILE A 66 -16.81 -7.42 27.21
CA ILE A 66 -15.64 -7.05 28.01
C ILE A 66 -15.54 -7.79 29.35
N GLN A 67 -16.65 -8.33 29.88
CA GLN A 67 -16.64 -9.13 31.11
C GLN A 67 -15.84 -10.44 31.00
N ARG A 68 -15.52 -10.89 29.78
CA ARG A 68 -14.72 -12.10 29.53
C ARG A 68 -13.21 -11.85 29.58
N VAL A 69 -12.81 -10.58 29.55
CA VAL A 69 -11.41 -10.16 29.58
C VAL A 69 -10.89 -10.26 31.02
N SER A 70 -9.61 -10.59 31.16
CA SER A 70 -8.94 -10.64 32.46
C SER A 70 -9.06 -9.29 33.20
N PRO A 71 -9.47 -9.30 34.49
CA PRO A 71 -9.66 -8.08 35.27
C PRO A 71 -8.36 -7.30 35.53
N LYS A 72 -7.21 -7.91 35.21
CA LYS A 72 -5.88 -7.27 35.25
C LYS A 72 -5.78 -6.12 34.24
N TYR A 73 -6.45 -6.24 33.10
CA TYR A 73 -6.39 -5.27 32.02
C TYR A 73 -7.64 -4.42 32.01
N LEU A 74 -7.45 -3.10 31.99
CA LEU A 74 -8.54 -2.16 31.95
C LEU A 74 -8.54 -1.45 30.60
N GLU A 75 -9.71 -1.39 29.97
CA GLU A 75 -9.90 -0.70 28.71
C GLU A 75 -9.71 0.81 28.90
N VAL A 76 -9.01 1.43 27.95
CA VAL A 76 -8.78 2.89 27.92
C VAL A 76 -9.71 3.62 26.92
N ASN A 77 -10.75 2.92 26.44
CA ASN A 77 -11.69 3.34 25.38
C ASN A 77 -11.00 3.83 24.09
N PHE A 78 -9.80 3.30 23.82
CA PHE A 78 -9.00 3.61 22.66
C PHE A 78 -9.01 2.40 21.72
N HIS A 79 -9.25 2.59 20.43
CA HIS A 79 -9.23 1.50 19.45
C HIS A 79 -8.83 1.97 18.06
N LEU A 80 -8.34 1.02 17.25
CA LEU A 80 -8.11 1.17 15.81
C LEU A 80 -9.30 0.58 15.04
N GLU A 81 -9.70 1.28 13.98
CA GLU A 81 -10.59 0.79 12.92
C GLU A 81 -9.81 0.75 11.60
N LEU A 82 -9.66 -0.45 11.03
CA LEU A 82 -8.94 -0.68 9.79
C LEU A 82 -9.85 -1.35 8.76
N PRO A 83 -10.00 -0.83 7.53
CA PRO A 83 -10.81 -1.48 6.51
C PRO A 83 -10.33 -2.89 6.22
N ILE A 84 -11.21 -3.89 6.32
CA ILE A 84 -10.87 -5.31 6.12
C ILE A 84 -10.35 -5.60 4.72
N LEU A 85 -10.82 -4.83 3.72
CA LEU A 85 -10.41 -4.94 2.33
C LEU A 85 -9.22 -4.01 2.02
N SER A 86 -8.23 -4.00 2.91
CA SER A 86 -6.97 -3.30 2.69
C SER A 86 -5.88 -4.25 2.18
N PRO A 87 -4.95 -3.78 1.33
CA PRO A 87 -3.80 -4.57 0.94
C PRO A 87 -2.88 -4.88 2.13
N ASN A 88 -2.30 -6.09 2.12
CA ASN A 88 -1.39 -6.55 3.18
C ASN A 88 -0.20 -5.60 3.41
N TYR A 89 0.31 -4.95 2.37
CA TYR A 89 1.37 -3.93 2.50
C TYR A 89 0.96 -2.77 3.42
N PHE A 90 -0.21 -2.17 3.18
CA PHE A 90 -0.74 -1.07 3.99
C PHE A 90 -1.02 -1.53 5.42
N VAL A 91 -1.57 -2.73 5.59
CA VAL A 91 -1.86 -3.30 6.91
C VAL A 91 -0.58 -3.48 7.72
N LYS A 92 0.50 -3.99 7.11
CA LYS A 92 1.81 -4.11 7.77
C LYS A 92 2.32 -2.75 8.22
N HIS A 93 2.13 -1.70 7.41
CA HIS A 93 2.45 -0.32 7.79
C HIS A 93 1.63 0.15 9.00
N VAL A 94 0.30 -0.03 8.98
CA VAL A 94 -0.58 0.33 10.10
C VAL A 94 -0.20 -0.43 11.38
N ILE A 95 0.15 -1.71 11.28
CA ILE A 95 0.62 -2.50 12.42
C ILE A 95 1.92 -1.92 13.02
N GLN A 96 2.81 -1.31 12.22
CA GLN A 96 3.96 -0.59 12.76
C GLN A 96 3.55 0.70 13.49
N LEU A 97 2.54 1.42 13.01
CA LEU A 97 1.97 2.56 13.75
C LEU A 97 1.39 2.10 15.08
N VAL A 98 0.62 1.01 15.07
CA VAL A 98 0.09 0.40 16.31
C VAL A 98 1.22 0.00 17.26
N LYS A 99 2.31 -0.58 16.75
CA LYS A 99 3.47 -0.92 17.57
C LYS A 99 4.02 0.31 18.29
N LYS A 100 4.25 1.42 17.57
CA LYS A 100 4.73 2.68 18.16
C LYS A 100 3.79 3.18 19.27
N VAL A 101 2.49 3.11 19.02
CA VAL A 101 1.45 3.50 19.99
C VAL A 101 1.49 2.60 21.23
N CYS A 102 1.56 1.28 21.06
CA CYS A 102 1.64 0.34 22.17
C CYS A 102 2.90 0.53 23.02
N ASP A 103 4.06 0.69 22.36
CA ASP A 103 5.34 0.88 23.04
C ASP A 103 5.39 2.23 23.78
N LYS A 104 4.83 3.30 23.20
CA LYS A 104 4.86 4.64 23.80
C LYS A 104 3.95 4.77 25.02
N PHE A 105 2.81 4.09 25.02
CA PHE A 105 1.76 4.27 26.05
C PHE A 105 1.57 3.05 26.97
N ASP A 106 2.43 2.04 26.85
CA ASP A 106 2.38 0.75 27.58
C ASP A 106 1.04 0.03 27.39
N LEU A 107 0.60 -0.11 26.13
CA LEU A 107 -0.71 -0.67 25.79
C LEU A 107 -0.63 -2.15 25.42
N PHE A 108 -1.66 -2.86 25.83
CA PHE A 108 -1.99 -4.23 25.45
C PHE A 108 -3.16 -4.19 24.47
N VAL A 109 -3.36 -5.29 23.75
CA VAL A 109 -4.31 -5.34 22.63
C VAL A 109 -5.33 -6.46 22.76
N LEU A 110 -6.53 -6.19 22.27
CA LEU A 110 -7.59 -7.17 22.09
C LEU A 110 -8.19 -7.02 20.69
N SER A 111 -8.18 -8.11 19.94
CA SER A 111 -8.97 -8.24 18.71
C SER A 111 -10.16 -9.16 18.99
N GLU A 112 -11.24 -9.07 18.22
CA GLU A 112 -12.43 -9.92 18.36
C GLU A 112 -12.12 -11.43 18.31
N MET A 113 -11.03 -11.81 17.65
CA MET A 113 -10.59 -13.20 17.51
C MET A 113 -9.75 -13.70 18.70
N PHE A 114 -9.38 -12.84 19.64
CA PHE A 114 -8.64 -13.22 20.83
C PHE A 114 -9.58 -13.62 21.96
N ASN A 115 -9.15 -14.60 22.76
CA ASN A 115 -9.88 -15.02 23.96
C ASN A 115 -9.71 -14.04 25.12
N ASP A 116 -8.59 -13.30 25.16
CA ASP A 116 -8.25 -12.35 26.21
C ASP A 116 -7.28 -11.29 25.68
N VAL A 117 -6.99 -10.27 26.49
CA VAL A 117 -6.00 -9.21 26.21
C VAL A 117 -4.59 -9.77 26.20
N LEU A 118 -3.81 -9.40 25.19
CA LEU A 118 -2.46 -9.90 24.96
C LEU A 118 -1.47 -8.76 24.78
N GLU A 119 -0.19 -9.04 25.03
CA GLU A 119 0.90 -8.16 24.60
C GLU A 119 0.85 -7.99 23.07
N PHE A 120 1.20 -6.79 22.62
CA PHE A 120 1.25 -6.50 21.19
C PHE A 120 2.28 -7.41 20.50
N ASN A 121 1.84 -8.09 19.44
CA ASN A 121 2.70 -8.88 18.58
C ASN A 121 2.27 -8.69 17.13
N ALA A 122 3.15 -8.08 16.33
CA ALA A 122 2.86 -7.70 14.95
C ALA A 122 2.46 -8.90 14.09
N ASP A 123 3.21 -10.00 14.15
CA ASP A 123 2.94 -11.20 13.35
C ASP A 123 1.60 -11.84 13.70
N ARG A 124 1.27 -11.89 15.00
CA ARG A 124 -0.02 -12.43 15.47
C ARG A 124 -1.18 -11.58 14.97
N ILE A 125 -1.11 -10.26 15.15
CA ILE A 125 -2.16 -9.34 14.69
C ILE A 125 -2.33 -9.43 13.18
N PHE A 126 -1.22 -9.44 12.43
CA PHE A 126 -1.27 -9.54 10.98
C PHE A 126 -1.94 -10.84 10.50
N ARG A 127 -1.59 -11.99 11.12
CA ARG A 127 -2.26 -13.26 10.82
C ARG A 127 -3.76 -13.23 11.12
N VAL A 128 -4.15 -12.63 12.25
CA VAL A 128 -5.57 -12.49 12.60
C VAL A 128 -6.30 -11.63 11.58
N TYR A 129 -5.71 -10.50 11.18
CA TYR A 129 -6.27 -9.68 10.11
C TYR A 129 -6.47 -10.48 8.82
N GLN A 130 -5.47 -11.25 8.38
CA GLN A 130 -5.58 -12.09 7.18
C GLN A 130 -6.70 -13.12 7.29
N MET A 131 -6.87 -13.75 8.46
CA MET A 131 -7.97 -14.68 8.72
C MET A 131 -9.34 -13.99 8.64
N VAL A 132 -9.48 -12.81 9.24
CA VAL A 132 -10.73 -12.03 9.20
C VAL A 132 -11.05 -11.57 7.77
N LYS A 133 -10.04 -11.07 7.03
CA LYS A 133 -10.17 -10.69 5.62
C LYS A 133 -10.63 -11.84 4.75
N LYS A 134 -9.99 -13.01 4.89
CA LYS A 134 -10.38 -14.22 4.15
C LYS A 134 -11.82 -14.63 4.47
N ALA A 135 -12.18 -14.72 5.75
CA ALA A 135 -13.53 -15.09 6.17
C ALA A 135 -14.58 -14.07 5.68
N TYR A 136 -14.22 -12.77 5.62
CA TYR A 136 -15.08 -11.74 5.06
C TYR A 136 -15.33 -11.95 3.56
N LEU A 137 -14.27 -12.16 2.78
CA LEU A 137 -14.38 -12.40 1.33
C LEU A 137 -15.14 -13.70 1.00
N GLU A 138 -14.98 -14.75 1.82
CA GLU A 138 -15.76 -15.99 1.68
C GLU A 138 -17.24 -15.80 2.00
N LYS A 139 -17.56 -14.92 2.95
CA LYS A 139 -18.93 -14.62 3.36
C LYS A 139 -19.66 -13.66 2.40
N TYR A 140 -18.93 -12.75 1.75
CA TYR A 140 -19.46 -11.75 0.82
C TYR A 140 -18.75 -11.82 -0.53
N PRO A 141 -19.01 -12.85 -1.37
CA PRO A 141 -18.36 -13.01 -2.67
C PRO A 141 -18.55 -11.81 -3.60
N GLU A 142 -19.68 -11.11 -3.51
CA GLU A 142 -19.98 -9.90 -4.30
C GLU A 142 -19.02 -8.72 -4.03
N GLU A 143 -18.33 -8.73 -2.88
CA GLU A 143 -17.28 -7.75 -2.60
C GLU A 143 -15.99 -8.07 -3.37
N GLN A 144 -15.76 -9.33 -3.75
CA GLN A 144 -14.59 -9.72 -4.55
C GLN A 144 -14.64 -9.12 -5.95
N ASP A 145 -15.83 -9.07 -6.57
CA ASP A 145 -16.03 -8.55 -7.93
C ASP A 145 -15.66 -7.06 -8.09
N LYS A 146 -15.47 -6.34 -6.97
CA LYS A 146 -15.07 -4.93 -6.96
C LYS A 146 -13.56 -4.73 -7.05
N TYR A 147 -12.77 -5.80 -6.90
CA TYR A 147 -11.32 -5.75 -6.82
C TYR A 147 -10.63 -6.61 -7.88
N TYR A 148 -9.49 -6.11 -8.34
CA TYR A 148 -8.51 -6.83 -9.14
C TYR A 148 -7.48 -7.49 -8.21
N PHE A 149 -7.44 -8.81 -8.25
CA PHE A 149 -6.57 -9.61 -7.40
C PHE A 149 -5.19 -9.81 -8.02
N PHE A 150 -4.16 -9.45 -7.26
CA PHE A 150 -2.76 -9.66 -7.61
C PHE A 150 -2.12 -10.62 -6.62
N ARG A 151 -1.12 -11.40 -7.07
CA ARG A 151 -0.28 -12.17 -6.14
C ARG A 151 0.35 -11.24 -5.11
N GLU A 152 0.34 -11.64 -3.84
CA GLU A 152 0.83 -10.81 -2.72
C GLU A 152 2.22 -10.20 -3.00
N GLU A 153 3.17 -10.99 -3.51
CA GLU A 153 4.53 -10.53 -3.83
C GLU A 153 4.55 -9.40 -4.88
N LYS A 154 3.74 -9.55 -5.95
CA LYS A 154 3.60 -8.54 -7.02
C LYS A 154 3.02 -7.26 -6.43
N LEU A 155 1.91 -7.35 -5.70
CA LEU A 155 1.25 -6.18 -5.14
C LEU A 155 2.10 -5.46 -4.10
N ASN A 156 2.75 -6.20 -3.19
CA ASN A 156 3.64 -5.62 -2.19
C ASN A 156 4.79 -4.84 -2.84
N SER A 157 5.38 -5.36 -3.91
CA SER A 157 6.47 -4.68 -4.63
C SER A 157 6.01 -3.43 -5.36
N VAL A 158 4.81 -3.48 -5.96
CA VAL A 158 4.19 -2.33 -6.64
C VAL A 158 3.87 -1.21 -5.65
N LEU A 159 3.21 -1.54 -4.53
CA LEU A 159 2.87 -0.56 -3.50
C LEU A 159 4.11 0.03 -2.85
N ARG A 160 5.13 -0.79 -2.59
CA ARG A 160 6.42 -0.31 -2.08
C ARG A 160 7.12 0.64 -3.07
N TYR A 161 7.07 0.35 -4.37
CA TYR A 161 7.62 1.27 -5.38
C TYR A 161 6.91 2.61 -5.35
N MET A 162 5.58 2.60 -5.29
CA MET A 162 4.76 3.81 -5.25
C MET A 162 5.03 4.64 -3.99
N ASP A 163 5.28 3.98 -2.87
CA ASP A 163 5.61 4.64 -1.60
C ASP A 163 7.02 5.26 -1.62
N GLU A 164 8.02 4.50 -2.09
CA GLU A 164 9.41 4.95 -2.19
C GLU A 164 9.68 5.91 -3.36
N MET A 165 8.68 6.15 -4.23
CA MET A 165 8.84 6.89 -5.49
C MET A 165 9.44 8.29 -5.32
N VAL A 166 9.06 9.02 -4.26
CA VAL A 166 9.57 10.37 -3.99
C VAL A 166 11.06 10.32 -3.65
N SER A 167 11.46 9.42 -2.75
CA SER A 167 12.86 9.21 -2.36
C SER A 167 13.69 8.71 -3.54
N LEU A 168 13.12 7.85 -4.38
CA LEU A 168 13.77 7.35 -5.58
C LEU A 168 13.95 8.45 -6.63
N GLN A 169 12.97 9.36 -6.77
CA GLN A 169 13.09 10.51 -7.67
C GLN A 169 14.18 11.47 -7.18
N ALA A 170 14.26 11.73 -5.87
CA ALA A 170 15.33 12.54 -5.28
C ALA A 170 16.72 11.93 -5.49
N TYR A 171 16.85 10.60 -5.39
CA TYR A 171 18.11 9.90 -5.66
C TYR A 171 18.61 10.09 -7.11
N TYR A 172 17.68 10.24 -8.06
CA TYR A 172 17.97 10.32 -9.49
C TYR A 172 17.92 11.75 -10.07
N ASP A 173 17.76 12.76 -9.22
CA ASP A 173 17.54 14.15 -9.62
C ASP A 173 18.72 14.70 -10.44
N ASP A 174 19.96 14.52 -9.97
CA ASP A 174 21.20 14.94 -10.65
C ASP A 174 21.42 14.28 -12.03
N LEU A 175 20.73 13.18 -12.30
CA LEU A 175 20.88 12.41 -13.53
C LEU A 175 19.78 12.71 -14.54
N ASP A 176 18.85 13.63 -14.26
CA ASP A 176 17.65 13.91 -15.06
C ASP A 176 16.87 12.62 -15.39
N THR A 177 16.86 11.68 -14.44
CA THR A 177 16.23 10.37 -14.64
C THR A 177 14.82 10.38 -14.05
N ILE A 178 13.85 10.04 -14.90
CA ILE A 178 12.44 10.05 -14.58
C ILE A 178 12.07 8.77 -13.83
N VAL A 179 11.35 8.91 -12.73
CA VAL A 179 10.73 7.81 -11.98
C VAL A 179 9.22 7.80 -12.28
N PRO A 180 8.75 6.94 -13.19
CA PRO A 180 7.38 7.00 -13.69
C PRO A 180 6.38 6.39 -12.71
N LYS A 181 5.17 6.97 -12.65
CA LYS A 181 4.04 6.37 -11.92
C LYS A 181 3.50 5.15 -12.68
N TYR A 182 2.95 4.20 -11.94
CA TYR A 182 2.13 3.14 -12.54
C TYR A 182 0.82 3.70 -13.09
N HIS A 183 0.41 3.13 -14.21
CA HIS A 183 -0.94 3.19 -14.74
C HIS A 183 -1.60 1.82 -14.54
N PHE A 184 -2.66 1.82 -13.75
CA PHE A 184 -3.53 0.67 -13.55
C PHE A 184 -4.51 0.61 -14.73
N ILE A 185 -4.33 -0.36 -15.63
CA ILE A 185 -5.10 -0.47 -16.86
C ILE A 185 -5.70 -1.86 -17.04
N LYS A 186 -6.88 -1.94 -17.64
CA LYS A 186 -7.56 -3.20 -17.93
C LYS A 186 -7.96 -3.29 -19.38
N ASP A 187 -8.00 -4.51 -19.91
CA ASP A 187 -8.45 -4.75 -21.29
C ASP A 187 -9.98 -4.85 -21.41
N GLU A 188 -10.45 -5.14 -22.62
CA GLU A 188 -11.87 -5.30 -22.94
C GLU A 188 -12.53 -6.50 -22.24
N GLU A 189 -11.73 -7.47 -21.80
CA GLU A 189 -12.16 -8.65 -21.05
C GLU A 189 -12.04 -8.46 -19.53
N ASP A 190 -11.79 -7.22 -19.08
CA ASP A 190 -11.60 -6.85 -17.68
C ASP A 190 -10.32 -7.43 -17.02
N ASN A 191 -9.36 -7.89 -17.80
CA ASN A 191 -8.09 -8.38 -17.24
C ASN A 191 -7.20 -7.21 -16.79
N PRO A 192 -6.68 -7.21 -15.55
CA PRO A 192 -5.87 -6.12 -15.03
C PRO A 192 -4.40 -6.22 -15.42
N TYR A 193 -3.80 -5.07 -15.73
CA TYR A 193 -2.41 -4.90 -16.09
C TYR A 193 -1.80 -3.65 -15.45
N LEU A 194 -0.48 -3.65 -15.34
CA LEU A 194 0.33 -2.52 -14.89
C LEU A 194 1.12 -1.96 -16.06
N ALA A 195 0.97 -0.67 -16.32
CA ALA A 195 1.71 0.02 -17.35
C ALA A 195 2.52 1.18 -16.80
N VAL A 196 3.56 1.59 -17.52
CA VAL A 196 4.30 2.83 -17.24
C VAL A 196 4.52 3.62 -18.51
N GLU A 197 4.58 4.94 -18.37
CA GLU A 197 4.93 5.82 -19.47
C GLU A 197 6.45 5.97 -19.60
N TRP A 198 6.94 5.93 -20.83
CA TRP A 198 8.33 6.25 -21.15
C TRP A 198 8.39 7.18 -22.35
N LYS A 199 8.99 8.36 -22.14
CA LYS A 199 9.15 9.37 -23.18
C LYS A 199 10.39 9.11 -24.02
N GLU A 200 10.28 9.23 -25.34
CA GLU A 200 11.42 9.11 -26.25
C GLU A 200 12.58 10.03 -25.80
N ASN A 201 13.78 9.46 -25.79
CA ASN A 201 15.05 10.05 -25.35
C ASN A 201 15.16 10.41 -23.86
N SER A 202 14.17 10.07 -23.02
CA SER A 202 14.28 10.24 -21.57
C SER A 202 15.05 9.10 -20.90
N LEU A 203 15.80 9.44 -19.86
CA LEU A 203 16.33 8.47 -18.91
C LEU A 203 15.21 8.14 -17.94
N THR A 204 14.97 6.85 -17.73
CA THR A 204 13.77 6.40 -17.02
C THR A 204 14.08 5.16 -16.20
N VAL A 205 13.49 5.10 -15.01
CA VAL A 205 13.41 3.90 -14.19
C VAL A 205 12.22 3.07 -14.65
N PHE A 206 12.41 1.79 -14.86
CA PHE A 206 11.31 0.84 -15.06
C PHE A 206 11.06 0.09 -13.75
N PRO A 207 9.88 0.26 -13.13
CA PRO A 207 9.55 -0.40 -11.88
C PRO A 207 9.33 -1.92 -12.07
N PRO A 208 9.24 -2.69 -10.97
CA PRO A 208 9.04 -4.13 -11.07
C PRO A 208 7.65 -4.47 -11.63
N TYR A 209 7.47 -5.70 -12.14
CA TYR A 209 6.16 -6.21 -12.59
C TYR A 209 5.37 -5.35 -13.60
N VAL A 210 6.06 -4.56 -14.43
CA VAL A 210 5.43 -3.85 -15.55
C VAL A 210 4.98 -4.87 -16.60
N ASP A 211 3.73 -4.76 -17.02
CA ASP A 211 3.15 -5.58 -18.09
C ASP A 211 3.30 -4.85 -19.44
N TYR A 212 3.03 -3.54 -19.48
CA TYR A 212 3.10 -2.72 -20.70
C TYR A 212 3.90 -1.43 -20.55
N LEU A 213 4.59 -1.07 -21.63
CA LEU A 213 5.31 0.19 -21.76
C LEU A 213 4.56 1.09 -22.74
N LEU A 214 4.10 2.24 -22.26
CA LEU A 214 3.48 3.30 -23.07
C LEU A 214 4.59 4.22 -23.58
N TYR A 215 5.18 3.88 -24.72
CA TYR A 215 6.29 4.62 -25.30
C TYR A 215 5.77 5.83 -26.08
N ARG A 216 5.93 7.04 -25.52
CA ARG A 216 5.53 8.29 -26.17
C ARG A 216 6.64 8.79 -27.09
N GLN A 217 6.35 8.82 -28.39
CA GLN A 217 7.24 9.30 -29.44
C GLN A 217 7.21 10.84 -29.52
N ALA A 218 8.19 11.41 -30.22
CA ALA A 218 8.31 12.87 -30.38
C ALA A 218 7.13 13.54 -31.11
N ASP A 219 6.32 12.79 -31.84
CA ASP A 219 5.10 13.23 -32.54
C ASP A 219 3.82 12.98 -31.72
N ASP A 220 3.97 12.78 -30.40
CA ASP A 220 2.91 12.43 -29.44
C ASP A 220 2.17 11.12 -29.72
N MET A 221 2.61 10.31 -30.70
CA MET A 221 2.11 8.96 -30.85
C MET A 221 2.56 8.08 -29.67
N VAL A 222 1.61 7.36 -29.08
CA VAL A 222 1.88 6.39 -28.01
C VAL A 222 1.91 4.98 -28.62
N LYS A 223 3.08 4.35 -28.57
CA LYS A 223 3.26 2.95 -28.94
C LYS A 223 3.18 2.09 -27.68
N VAL A 224 2.23 1.17 -27.63
CA VAL A 224 2.12 0.18 -26.55
C VAL A 224 3.06 -0.99 -26.87
N ILE A 225 3.93 -1.34 -25.92
CA ILE A 225 4.91 -2.41 -26.07
C ILE A 225 4.76 -3.38 -24.89
N ASP A 226 4.69 -4.68 -25.16
CA ASP A 226 4.81 -5.71 -24.13
C ASP A 226 6.18 -5.62 -23.44
N TYR A 227 6.17 -5.43 -22.12
CA TYR A 227 7.40 -5.14 -21.39
C TYR A 227 8.34 -6.35 -21.32
N ASN A 228 7.81 -7.58 -21.29
CA ASN A 228 8.64 -8.79 -21.33
C ASN A 228 9.35 -8.94 -22.68
N GLU A 229 8.66 -8.63 -23.79
CA GLU A 229 9.26 -8.62 -25.12
C GLU A 229 10.34 -7.53 -25.23
N PHE A 230 10.09 -6.35 -24.64
CA PHE A 230 11.08 -5.29 -24.54
C PHE A 230 12.32 -5.74 -23.77
N LEU A 231 12.15 -6.24 -22.55
CA LEU A 231 13.25 -6.70 -21.71
C LEU A 231 14.11 -7.76 -22.39
N LYS A 232 13.52 -8.76 -23.04
CA LYS A 232 14.28 -9.79 -23.79
C LYS A 232 15.23 -9.21 -24.83
N LYS A 233 14.89 -8.05 -25.43
CA LYS A 233 15.71 -7.37 -26.43
C LYS A 233 16.70 -6.37 -25.83
N THR A 234 16.47 -5.92 -24.60
CA THR A 234 17.17 -4.77 -24.01
C THR A 234 17.84 -5.03 -22.67
N GLU A 235 17.69 -6.20 -22.07
CA GLU A 235 18.17 -6.51 -20.71
C GLU A 235 19.64 -6.11 -20.49
N LYS A 236 20.53 -6.45 -21.43
CA LYS A 236 21.98 -6.12 -21.38
C LYS A 236 22.29 -4.61 -21.46
N LEU A 237 21.31 -3.78 -21.75
CA LEU A 237 21.43 -2.32 -21.89
C LEU A 237 20.87 -1.58 -20.67
N LEU A 238 20.16 -2.28 -19.79
CA LEU A 238 19.58 -1.75 -18.57
C LEU A 238 20.48 -2.07 -17.38
N LEU A 239 20.47 -1.18 -16.39
CA LEU A 239 21.15 -1.40 -15.12
C LEU A 239 20.13 -1.72 -14.04
N ASP A 240 20.54 -2.47 -13.03
CA ASP A 240 19.76 -2.60 -11.80
C ASP A 240 19.83 -1.30 -10.99
N VAL A 241 18.74 -0.98 -10.30
CA VAL A 241 18.70 0.16 -9.39
C VAL A 241 19.31 -0.26 -8.04
N PRO A 242 20.44 0.34 -7.60
CA PRO A 242 21.16 -0.11 -6.41
C PRO A 242 20.44 0.26 -5.12
N GLY A 243 20.26 -0.69 -4.19
CA GLY A 243 19.70 -0.42 -2.86
C GLY A 243 18.18 -0.22 -2.80
N PHE A 244 17.48 -0.32 -3.94
CA PHE A 244 16.03 -0.25 -4.02
C PHE A 244 15.42 -1.62 -4.36
N LEU A 245 14.13 -1.63 -4.69
CA LEU A 245 13.34 -2.81 -5.04
C LEU A 245 13.97 -3.70 -6.12
N GLN A 246 14.10 -4.99 -5.81
CA GLN A 246 14.56 -6.02 -6.74
C GLN A 246 13.67 -6.05 -8.00
N GLY A 247 14.30 -6.19 -9.17
CA GLY A 247 13.60 -6.20 -10.46
C GLY A 247 13.36 -4.82 -11.07
N THR A 248 13.70 -3.74 -10.36
CA THR A 248 13.70 -2.38 -10.90
C THR A 248 14.91 -2.16 -11.82
N LYS A 249 14.66 -1.67 -13.03
CA LYS A 249 15.69 -1.40 -14.04
C LYS A 249 15.82 0.09 -14.31
N VAL A 250 16.96 0.55 -14.80
CA VAL A 250 17.16 1.97 -15.18
C VAL A 250 17.91 2.11 -16.49
N VAL A 251 17.49 3.11 -17.28
CA VAL A 251 18.15 3.52 -18.52
C VAL A 251 19.40 4.34 -18.20
N SER A 252 20.58 3.86 -18.63
CA SER A 252 21.81 4.64 -18.52
C SER A 252 22.00 5.63 -19.67
N LYS A 253 22.71 6.75 -19.42
CA LYS A 253 23.09 7.74 -20.45
C LYS A 253 23.76 7.10 -21.68
N LYS A 254 24.62 6.10 -21.45
CA LYS A 254 25.34 5.37 -22.51
C LYS A 254 24.41 4.53 -23.40
N ALA A 255 23.42 3.88 -22.79
CA ALA A 255 22.50 2.98 -23.49
C ALA A 255 21.29 3.69 -24.12
N ASN A 256 20.95 4.90 -23.65
CA ASN A 256 19.72 5.61 -23.99
C ASN A 256 19.44 5.69 -25.51
N LYS A 257 20.42 6.10 -26.32
CA LYS A 257 20.28 6.19 -27.78
C LYS A 257 19.95 4.84 -28.43
N LYS A 258 20.58 3.77 -27.96
CA LYS A 258 20.37 2.41 -28.49
C LYS A 258 19.00 1.88 -28.08
N LEU A 259 18.59 2.10 -26.83
CA LEU A 259 17.28 1.71 -26.30
C LEU A 259 16.14 2.38 -27.06
N ASN A 260 16.19 3.69 -27.28
CA ASN A 260 15.17 4.41 -28.05
C ASN A 260 15.10 3.93 -29.51
N LYS A 261 16.25 3.63 -30.14
CA LYS A 261 16.28 3.04 -31.49
C LYS A 261 15.56 1.69 -31.53
N ILE A 262 15.76 0.85 -30.52
CA ILE A 262 15.09 -0.46 -30.40
C ILE A 262 13.59 -0.26 -30.17
N ALA A 263 13.18 0.61 -29.25
CA ALA A 263 11.77 0.87 -28.95
C ALA A 263 11.00 1.43 -30.18
N ARG A 264 11.61 2.39 -30.89
CA ARG A 264 11.02 3.03 -32.06
C ARG A 264 10.95 2.10 -33.27
N LYS A 265 12.09 1.54 -33.69
CA LYS A 265 12.21 0.77 -34.96
C LYS A 265 12.08 -0.74 -34.79
N GLY A 266 12.08 -1.23 -33.55
CA GLY A 266 11.93 -2.64 -33.26
C GLY A 266 10.55 -3.14 -33.72
N LYS A 267 10.56 -4.31 -34.34
CA LYS A 267 9.34 -5.09 -34.58
C LYS A 267 8.94 -5.69 -33.24
N PHE A 268 7.87 -5.16 -32.66
CA PHE A 268 7.22 -5.73 -31.49
C PHE A 268 5.91 -6.36 -31.91
N THR A 269 5.46 -7.34 -31.14
CA THR A 269 4.14 -7.94 -31.35
C THR A 269 3.08 -6.85 -31.20
N PRO A 270 2.19 -6.65 -32.20
CA PRO A 270 1.13 -5.67 -32.07
C PRO A 270 0.23 -6.01 -30.88
N VAL A 271 0.02 -5.04 -29.99
CA VAL A 271 -0.94 -5.15 -28.90
C VAL A 271 -2.30 -4.75 -29.46
N ALA A 272 -3.13 -5.73 -29.79
CA ALA A 272 -4.47 -5.52 -30.37
C ALA A 272 -5.56 -5.23 -29.32
N LYS A 273 -5.17 -4.98 -28.07
CA LYS A 273 -6.09 -4.73 -26.96
C LYS A 273 -6.38 -3.23 -26.83
N SER A 274 -7.63 -2.87 -26.60
CA SER A 274 -7.97 -1.55 -26.05
C SER A 274 -7.84 -1.57 -24.54
N PHE A 275 -7.41 -0.46 -23.95
CA PHE A 275 -7.23 -0.34 -22.51
C PHE A 275 -8.08 0.78 -21.91
N SER A 276 -8.65 0.52 -20.74
CA SER A 276 -9.27 1.53 -19.86
C SER A 276 -8.53 1.60 -18.52
N ARG A 277 -8.70 2.68 -17.76
CA ARG A 277 -8.04 2.86 -16.46
C ARG A 277 -8.94 2.37 -15.32
N TYR A 278 -8.34 1.86 -14.26
CA TYR A 278 -8.99 1.63 -12.97
C TYR A 278 -8.15 2.25 -11.84
N HIS A 279 -8.71 2.30 -10.63
CA HIS A 279 -8.08 2.96 -9.48
C HIS A 279 -7.24 2.02 -8.64
N LEU A 280 -6.20 2.57 -8.00
CA LEU A 280 -5.36 1.84 -7.03
C LEU A 280 -6.22 1.16 -5.95
N HIS A 281 -7.22 1.84 -5.39
CA HIS A 281 -8.09 1.29 -4.35
C HIS A 281 -9.00 0.13 -4.80
N GLN A 282 -8.93 -0.25 -6.07
CA GLN A 282 -9.59 -1.44 -6.61
C GLN A 282 -8.61 -2.63 -6.74
N VAL A 283 -7.43 -2.59 -6.12
CA VAL A 283 -6.50 -3.74 -6.11
C VAL A 283 -6.41 -4.38 -4.74
N LEU A 284 -6.28 -5.70 -4.72
CA LEU A 284 -6.16 -6.46 -3.48
C LEU A 284 -5.21 -7.65 -3.67
N ASP A 285 -4.55 -8.06 -2.59
CA ASP A 285 -3.79 -9.32 -2.56
C ASP A 285 -4.73 -10.53 -2.62
N ALA A 286 -4.33 -11.51 -3.44
CA ALA A 286 -4.93 -12.84 -3.59
C ALA A 286 -4.43 -13.83 -2.54
#